data_AF-A0A7S0IN68-F1
#
_entry.id   AF-A0A7S0IN68-F1
#
_cell.length_a   1.000
_cell.length_b   1.000
_cell.length_c   1.000
_cell.angle_alpha   90.00
_cell.angle_beta   90.00
_cell.angle_gamma   90.00
#
_symmetry.space_group_name_H-M   'P 1'
#
loop_
_entity.id
_entity.type
_entity.pdbx_description
1 polymer ?
#
loop_
_entity_poly.entity_id
_entity_poly.type
_entity_poly.pdbx_seq_one_letter_code
_entity_poly.pdbx_strand_id
1 'polypeptide(L)'
;TSNGHRSPSALMASFPASLGGIRTYFDRAEELKASHPYVAHHLRLFGVTVAMRLNHSDAGHFLLAQMELLEAEKAAKLQPPLVRPRQPAPAAPSPPPAQPADVVGSKAEEAADESLAAADEAVQGEAFANGNKEAPAAASDKVPPAEAPQPAPPAPAPVPATPQQAIRMLAVDLYERGRAADKPTLYPSPSVQWGVVEAPRVAACLHASAVLIDSLKLFDDKTVPADLLPVQAAAHRRSRQLAQQIANAFKMSSGPIPMSWQPVDMMAAVPVPTPVVPAPKQMPPPSQPQAPPSPAFPSVPANQH
;
A
#
# COMPACT_ATOMS: atom_id res chain seq x y z
N THR A 1 -38.29 14.60 -5.91
CA THR A 1 -36.92 14.63 -6.47
C THR A 1 -36.23 13.34 -6.09
N SER A 2 -36.10 12.41 -7.03
CA SER A 2 -35.40 11.13 -6.77
C SER A 2 -33.90 11.41 -6.80
N ASN A 3 -33.26 11.40 -5.63
CA ASN A 3 -31.80 11.38 -5.55
C ASN A 3 -31.36 10.02 -6.10
N GLY A 4 -31.02 9.97 -7.38
CA GLY A 4 -30.42 8.80 -8.00
C GLY A 4 -29.08 8.53 -7.34
N HIS A 5 -29.07 7.63 -6.35
CA HIS A 5 -27.85 7.05 -5.79
C HIS A 5 -27.10 6.38 -6.95
N ARG A 6 -26.14 7.10 -7.55
CA ARG A 6 -25.20 6.48 -8.49
C ARG A 6 -24.46 5.41 -7.71
N SER A 7 -24.54 4.17 -8.19
CA SER A 7 -23.78 3.07 -7.61
C SER A 7 -22.29 3.45 -7.60
N PRO A 8 -21.55 3.26 -6.50
CA PRO A 8 -20.11 3.56 -6.43
C PRO A 8 -19.32 2.86 -7.54
N SER A 9 -19.80 1.70 -8.01
CA SER A 9 -19.22 1.00 -9.17
C SER A 9 -19.31 1.80 -10.47
N ALA A 10 -20.33 2.65 -10.64
CA ALA A 10 -20.47 3.49 -11.83
C ALA A 10 -19.44 4.64 -11.87
N LEU A 11 -18.99 5.12 -10.70
CA LEU A 11 -17.94 6.14 -10.63
C LEU A 11 -16.57 5.60 -11.05
N MET A 12 -16.31 4.31 -10.81
CA MET A 12 -15.09 3.65 -11.28
C MET A 12 -15.12 3.32 -12.78
N ALA A 13 -16.31 3.30 -13.41
CA ALA A 13 -16.44 3.05 -14.85
C ALA A 13 -15.96 4.25 -15.70
N SER A 14 -16.04 5.47 -15.17
CA SER A 14 -15.57 6.70 -15.82
C SER A 14 -14.26 7.20 -15.21
N PHE A 15 -13.29 6.30 -15.02
CA PHE A 15 -12.00 6.66 -14.45
C PHE A 15 -11.16 7.45 -15.47
N PRO A 16 -10.69 8.68 -15.16
CA PRO A 16 -9.92 9.50 -16.11
C PRO A 16 -8.63 8.79 -16.53
N ALA A 17 -8.35 8.77 -17.83
CA ALA A 17 -7.17 8.08 -18.37
C ALA A 17 -5.87 8.68 -17.82
N SER A 18 -5.85 10.00 -17.58
CA SER A 18 -4.72 10.73 -17.00
C SER A 18 -4.35 10.26 -15.59
N LEU A 19 -5.32 9.74 -14.83
CA LEU A 19 -5.12 9.24 -13.47
C LEU A 19 -4.74 7.76 -13.41
N GLY A 20 -4.48 7.11 -14.56
CA GLY A 20 -4.27 5.65 -14.63
C GLY A 20 -3.22 5.12 -13.65
N GLY A 21 -2.17 5.88 -13.36
CA GLY A 21 -1.12 5.51 -12.40
C GLY A 21 -1.59 5.43 -10.94
N ILE A 22 -2.65 6.14 -10.57
CA ILE A 22 -3.19 6.18 -9.20
C ILE A 22 -4.49 5.38 -9.03
N ARG A 23 -4.98 4.74 -10.10
CA ARG A 23 -6.20 3.93 -10.09
C ARG A 23 -6.20 2.88 -8.98
N THR A 24 -5.04 2.27 -8.75
CA THR A 24 -4.84 1.23 -7.74
C THR A 24 -5.27 1.66 -6.34
N TYR A 25 -5.10 2.92 -5.93
CA TYR A 25 -5.52 3.38 -4.60
C TYR A 25 -7.04 3.33 -4.46
N PHE A 26 -7.77 3.69 -5.52
CA PHE A 26 -9.24 3.67 -5.54
C PHE A 26 -9.78 2.24 -5.61
N ASP A 27 -9.19 1.39 -6.45
CA ASP A 27 -9.58 -0.02 -6.56
C ASP A 27 -9.40 -0.73 -5.19
N ARG A 28 -8.25 -0.52 -4.52
CA ARG A 28 -7.99 -1.10 -3.19
C ARG A 28 -8.87 -0.49 -2.10
N ALA A 29 -9.20 0.80 -2.18
CA ALA A 29 -10.13 1.40 -1.24
C ALA A 29 -11.53 0.77 -1.35
N GLU A 30 -11.99 0.47 -2.57
CA GLU A 30 -13.28 -0.19 -2.77
C GLU A 30 -13.28 -1.64 -2.26
N GLU A 31 -12.21 -2.40 -2.51
CA GLU A 31 -12.04 -3.75 -1.97
C GLU A 31 -12.05 -3.78 -0.44
N LEU A 32 -11.40 -2.81 0.21
CA LEU A 32 -11.29 -2.72 1.67
C LEU A 32 -12.53 -2.13 2.34
N LYS A 33 -13.47 -1.54 1.59
CA LYS A 33 -14.61 -0.82 2.13
C LYS A 33 -15.48 -1.67 3.05
N ALA A 34 -15.66 -2.96 2.74
CA ALA A 34 -16.50 -3.85 3.52
C ALA A 34 -15.83 -4.35 4.82
N SER A 35 -14.52 -4.62 4.78
CA SER A 35 -13.77 -5.25 5.88
C SER A 35 -13.02 -4.24 6.76
N HIS A 36 -12.50 -3.17 6.14
CA HIS A 36 -11.68 -2.14 6.78
C HIS A 36 -12.09 -0.73 6.30
N PRO A 37 -13.35 -0.30 6.54
CA PRO A 37 -13.87 0.97 6.01
C PRO A 37 -13.05 2.18 6.46
N TYR A 38 -12.51 2.15 7.68
CA TYR A 38 -11.62 3.20 8.19
C TYR A 38 -10.32 3.34 7.39
N VAL A 39 -9.70 2.22 6.99
CA VAL A 39 -8.48 2.23 6.15
C VAL A 39 -8.83 2.60 4.71
N ALA A 40 -9.92 2.06 4.18
CA ALA A 40 -10.43 2.40 2.85
C ALA A 40 -10.63 3.91 2.66
N HIS A 41 -11.21 4.58 3.66
CA HIS A 41 -11.39 6.03 3.67
C HIS A 41 -10.08 6.78 3.49
N HIS A 42 -9.06 6.45 4.29
CA HIS A 42 -7.76 7.13 4.22
C HIS A 42 -6.97 6.79 2.95
N LEU A 43 -7.14 5.57 2.41
CA LEU A 43 -6.55 5.18 1.14
C LEU A 43 -7.16 5.99 -0.03
N ARG A 44 -8.48 6.19 -0.02
CA ARG A 44 -9.17 7.07 -0.98
C ARG A 44 -8.74 8.52 -0.82
N LEU A 45 -8.63 9.02 0.42
CA LEU A 45 -8.13 10.36 0.70
C LEU A 45 -6.71 10.57 0.15
N PHE A 46 -5.83 9.58 0.30
CA PHE A 46 -4.51 9.60 -0.32
C PHE A 46 -4.60 9.67 -1.85
N GLY A 47 -5.42 8.82 -2.48
CA GLY A 47 -5.64 8.84 -3.93
C GLY A 47 -6.13 10.20 -4.44
N VAL A 48 -7.11 10.82 -3.78
CA VAL A 48 -7.60 12.18 -4.09
C VAL A 48 -6.48 13.22 -3.92
N THR A 49 -5.69 13.13 -2.85
CA THR A 49 -4.57 14.05 -2.60
C THR A 49 -3.53 13.97 -3.72
N VAL A 50 -3.19 12.77 -4.19
CA VAL A 50 -2.27 12.59 -5.32
C VAL A 50 -2.90 13.14 -6.62
N ALA A 51 -4.16 12.80 -6.89
CA ALA A 51 -4.89 13.27 -8.06
C ALA A 51 -4.93 14.80 -8.17
N MET A 52 -5.19 15.49 -7.05
CA MET A 52 -5.17 16.96 -6.97
C MET A 52 -3.79 17.55 -7.26
N ARG A 53 -2.70 16.87 -6.87
CA ARG A 53 -1.33 17.32 -7.16
C ARG A 53 -0.97 17.16 -8.64
N LEU A 54 -1.44 16.09 -9.28
CA LEU A 54 -1.23 15.87 -10.70
C LEU A 54 -1.96 16.91 -11.58
N ASN A 55 -3.06 17.48 -11.07
CA ASN A 55 -3.78 18.62 -11.66
C ASN A 55 -4.15 18.44 -13.16
N HIS A 56 -4.61 17.25 -13.53
CA HIS A 56 -5.07 16.99 -14.90
C HIS A 56 -6.44 17.61 -15.16
N SER A 57 -6.62 18.20 -16.35
CA SER A 57 -7.85 18.93 -16.73
C SER A 57 -9.10 18.05 -16.82
N ASP A 58 -8.94 16.76 -17.13
CA ASP A 58 -10.03 15.78 -17.25
C ASP A 58 -10.45 15.16 -15.91
N ALA A 59 -9.72 15.44 -14.82
CA ALA A 59 -9.97 14.85 -13.51
C ALA A 59 -11.09 15.53 -12.71
N GLY A 60 -11.53 16.74 -13.08
CA GLY A 60 -12.40 17.58 -12.25
C GLY A 60 -13.69 16.92 -11.77
N HIS A 61 -14.47 16.34 -12.69
CA HIS A 61 -15.74 15.68 -12.33
C HIS A 61 -15.51 14.43 -11.46
N PHE A 62 -14.46 13.67 -11.74
CA PHE A 62 -14.09 12.50 -10.94
C PHE A 62 -13.70 12.90 -9.51
N LEU A 63 -12.87 13.93 -9.36
CA LEU A 63 -12.43 14.46 -8.07
C LEU A 63 -13.61 14.94 -7.22
N LEU A 64 -14.55 15.68 -7.80
CA LEU A 64 -15.77 16.11 -7.11
C LEU A 64 -16.56 14.92 -6.56
N ALA A 65 -16.79 13.89 -7.38
CA ALA A 65 -17.49 12.69 -6.94
C ALA A 65 -16.73 11.91 -5.84
N GLN A 66 -15.40 11.85 -5.90
CA GLN A 66 -14.61 11.23 -4.84
C GLN A 66 -14.64 12.03 -3.52
N MET A 67 -14.68 13.37 -3.59
CA MET A 67 -14.83 14.20 -2.40
C MET A 67 -16.20 14.03 -1.74
N GLU A 68 -17.29 13.96 -2.51
CA GLU A 68 -18.63 13.65 -1.99
C GLU A 68 -18.66 12.28 -1.29
N LEU A 69 -18.00 11.26 -1.85
CA LEU A 69 -17.87 9.95 -1.21
C LEU A 69 -17.10 10.03 0.12
N LEU A 70 -16.00 10.78 0.17
CA LEU A 70 -15.22 10.97 1.40
C LEU A 70 -16.04 11.68 2.49
N GLU A 71 -16.87 12.65 2.12
CA GLU A 71 -17.78 13.32 3.04
C GLU A 71 -18.87 12.37 3.56
N ALA A 72 -19.46 11.56 2.69
CA ALA A 72 -20.43 10.54 3.07
C ALA A 72 -19.83 9.49 4.03
N GLU A 73 -18.60 9.05 3.77
CA GLU A 73 -17.87 8.13 4.65
C GLU A 73 -17.55 8.76 6.01
N LYS A 74 -17.13 10.02 6.03
CA LYS A 74 -16.91 10.76 7.28
C LYS A 74 -18.20 10.90 8.09
N ALA A 75 -19.32 11.16 7.42
CA ALA A 75 -20.65 11.25 8.05
C ALA A 75 -21.11 9.92 8.67
N ALA A 76 -20.66 8.78 8.13
CA ALA A 76 -20.94 7.45 8.66
C ALA A 76 -20.23 7.12 9.99
N LYS A 77 -19.46 8.06 10.57
CA LYS A 77 -18.76 7.93 11.87
C LYS A 77 -17.90 6.66 11.93
N LEU A 78 -17.03 6.49 10.94
CA LEU A 78 -16.08 5.38 10.88
C LEU A 78 -15.28 5.27 12.18
N GLN A 79 -15.44 4.15 12.88
CA GLN A 79 -14.73 3.92 14.13
C GLN A 79 -13.31 3.43 13.82
N PRO A 80 -12.28 4.02 14.44
CA PRO A 80 -10.93 3.48 14.34
C PRO A 80 -10.87 2.08 14.99
N PRO A 81 -10.05 1.16 14.46
CA PRO A 81 -9.86 -0.14 15.10
C PRO A 81 -9.25 0.06 16.49
N LEU A 82 -9.72 -0.72 17.46
CA LEU A 82 -9.15 -0.73 18.80
C LEU A 82 -7.85 -1.52 18.80
N VAL A 83 -6.78 -0.90 19.25
CA VAL A 83 -5.46 -1.54 19.32
C VAL A 83 -5.12 -1.73 20.79
N ARG A 84 -4.81 -2.99 21.14
CA ARG A 84 -4.20 -3.27 22.43
C ARG A 84 -2.73 -2.84 22.31
N PRO A 85 -2.24 -1.93 23.18
CA PRO A 85 -0.83 -1.57 23.21
C PRO A 85 -0.02 -2.86 23.29
N ARG A 86 0.96 -3.03 22.39
CA ARG A 86 1.86 -4.17 22.47
C ARG A 86 2.58 -4.06 23.80
N GLN A 87 2.27 -4.97 24.72
CA GLN A 87 2.99 -5.03 25.98
C GLN A 87 4.46 -5.24 25.63
N PRO A 88 5.39 -4.40 26.13
CA PRO A 88 6.81 -4.61 25.90
C PRO A 88 7.10 -6.06 26.30
N ALA A 89 7.77 -6.80 25.40
CA ALA A 89 8.15 -8.17 25.72
C ALA A 89 8.89 -8.14 27.08
N PRO A 90 8.59 -9.07 27.99
CA PRO A 90 9.34 -9.15 29.24
C PRO A 90 10.83 -9.12 28.88
N ALA A 91 11.59 -8.25 29.54
CA ALA A 91 13.01 -8.09 29.27
C ALA A 91 13.62 -9.50 29.18
N ALA A 92 14.21 -9.83 28.02
CA ALA A 92 14.83 -11.12 27.85
C ALA A 92 15.80 -11.32 29.03
N PRO A 93 15.78 -12.49 29.70
CA PRO A 93 16.69 -12.73 30.82
C PRO A 93 18.09 -12.36 30.35
N SER A 94 18.78 -11.53 31.14
CA SER A 94 20.11 -11.05 30.81
C SER A 94 20.96 -12.23 30.33
N PRO A 95 21.62 -12.14 29.16
CA PRO A 95 22.45 -13.22 28.70
C PRO A 95 23.44 -13.58 29.81
N PRO A 96 23.65 -14.88 30.09
CA PRO A 96 24.60 -15.28 31.12
C PRO A 96 25.96 -14.61 30.85
N PRO A 97 26.69 -14.22 31.91
CA PRO A 97 27.99 -13.58 31.77
C PRO A 97 28.85 -14.41 30.83
N ALA A 98 29.36 -13.77 29.76
CA ALA A 98 30.21 -14.41 28.77
C ALA A 98 31.35 -15.13 29.49
N GLN A 99 31.39 -16.46 29.36
CA GLN A 99 32.53 -17.22 29.86
C GLN A 99 33.79 -16.75 29.12
N PRO A 100 34.93 -16.59 29.81
CA PRO A 100 36.17 -16.17 29.18
C PRO A 100 36.51 -17.17 28.07
N ALA A 101 36.65 -16.65 26.85
CA ALA A 101 37.03 -17.46 25.70
C ALA A 101 38.44 -18.02 25.92
N ASP A 102 38.56 -19.34 26.02
CA ASP A 102 39.84 -20.01 25.89
C ASP A 102 40.41 -19.73 24.50
N VAL A 103 41.56 -19.08 24.48
CA VAL A 103 42.34 -18.75 23.28
C VAL A 103 42.95 -20.05 22.75
N VAL A 104 42.18 -20.80 21.97
CA VAL A 104 42.71 -21.90 21.16
C VAL A 104 43.11 -21.32 19.81
N GLY A 105 44.40 -21.05 19.67
CA GLY A 105 45.02 -20.62 18.42
C GLY A 105 44.71 -21.61 17.30
N SER A 106 44.12 -21.12 16.22
CA SER A 106 44.04 -21.85 14.96
C SER A 106 44.79 -21.09 13.88
N LYS A 107 45.75 -21.83 13.37
CA LYS A 107 46.78 -21.54 12.38
C LYS A 107 46.13 -21.25 11.02
N ALA A 108 46.66 -20.24 10.32
CA ALA A 108 46.35 -19.95 8.94
C ALA A 108 46.79 -21.13 8.04
N GLU A 109 45.90 -21.58 7.17
CA GLU A 109 46.29 -22.34 5.98
C GLU A 109 45.51 -21.82 4.78
N GLU A 110 46.29 -21.62 3.73
CA GLU A 110 46.05 -20.97 2.46
C GLU A 110 45.98 -22.06 1.40
N ALA A 111 44.90 -22.11 0.61
CA ALA A 111 44.80 -22.74 -0.71
C ALA A 111 43.40 -22.39 -1.27
N ALA A 112 43.27 -21.63 -2.35
CA ALA A 112 43.51 -22.02 -3.74
C ALA A 112 42.46 -23.02 -4.29
N ASP A 113 41.70 -22.50 -5.26
CA ASP A 113 41.50 -23.08 -6.58
C ASP A 113 40.27 -23.97 -6.90
N GLU A 114 39.79 -23.68 -8.11
CA GLU A 114 39.14 -24.51 -9.12
C GLU A 114 37.79 -25.25 -8.90
N SER A 115 36.91 -24.99 -9.88
CA SER A 115 36.22 -25.97 -10.74
C SER A 115 34.69 -26.02 -10.70
N LEU A 116 34.16 -25.71 -11.88
CA LEU A 116 32.94 -26.21 -12.52
C LEU A 116 32.60 -27.66 -12.19
N ALA A 117 31.31 -27.99 -12.06
CA ALA A 117 30.60 -28.96 -12.91
C ALA A 117 29.17 -29.24 -12.41
N ALA A 118 28.33 -29.62 -13.36
CA ALA A 118 26.93 -29.99 -13.24
C ALA A 118 26.69 -31.41 -12.71
N ALA A 119 25.50 -31.64 -12.13
CA ALA A 119 24.64 -32.83 -12.17
C ALA A 119 23.53 -32.61 -11.11
N ASP A 120 22.23 -32.62 -11.42
CA ASP A 120 21.40 -33.77 -11.79
C ASP A 120 21.54 -34.94 -10.80
N GLU A 121 20.67 -35.01 -9.81
CA GLU A 121 19.94 -36.26 -9.53
C GLU A 121 18.77 -36.07 -8.57
N ALA A 122 17.71 -36.82 -8.86
CA ALA A 122 16.54 -37.03 -8.05
C ALA A 122 16.85 -37.91 -6.83
N VAL A 123 16.24 -37.61 -5.67
CA VAL A 123 16.18 -38.54 -4.54
C VAL A 123 14.75 -38.62 -4.03
N GLN A 124 14.15 -39.79 -4.25
CA GLN A 124 13.04 -40.36 -3.47
C GLN A 124 13.58 -40.99 -2.17
N GLY A 125 12.77 -41.03 -1.12
CA GLY A 125 13.01 -41.79 0.11
C GLY A 125 12.37 -41.10 1.31
N GLU A 126 11.12 -41.43 1.65
CA GLU A 126 10.70 -42.49 2.58
C GLU A 126 11.01 -42.24 4.07
N ALA A 127 9.90 -42.19 4.82
CA ALA A 127 9.64 -42.56 6.21
C ALA A 127 10.81 -42.90 7.17
N PHE A 128 10.81 -42.23 8.32
CA PHE A 128 11.22 -42.86 9.59
C PHE A 128 10.21 -42.55 10.70
N ALA A 129 9.75 -43.63 11.32
CA ALA A 129 8.92 -43.67 12.52
C ALA A 129 9.76 -43.68 13.80
N ASN A 130 9.13 -43.22 14.89
CA ASN A 130 9.28 -43.59 16.30
C ASN A 130 10.66 -43.84 16.92
N GLY A 131 10.91 -43.11 18.02
CA GLY A 131 11.92 -43.46 19.02
C GLY A 131 11.63 -42.84 20.38
N ASN A 132 10.85 -43.55 21.20
CA ASN A 132 10.78 -43.37 22.66
C ASN A 132 12.18 -43.56 23.27
N LYS A 133 12.62 -42.69 24.19
CA LYS A 133 13.66 -43.04 25.17
C LYS A 133 13.54 -42.25 26.48
N GLU A 134 13.24 -43.05 27.49
CA GLU A 134 13.51 -42.98 28.94
C GLU A 134 14.53 -41.97 29.47
N ALA A 135 14.20 -41.51 30.69
CA ALA A 135 14.95 -40.64 31.59
C ALA A 135 16.24 -41.27 32.15
N PRO A 136 17.10 -40.45 32.78
CA PRO A 136 17.41 -40.75 34.18
C PRO A 136 17.48 -39.54 35.13
N ALA A 137 16.99 -39.81 36.35
CA ALA A 137 17.43 -39.43 37.70
C ALA A 137 18.16 -38.08 37.97
N ALA A 138 17.44 -37.24 38.72
CA ALA A 138 17.79 -36.68 40.03
C ALA A 138 19.21 -36.08 40.25
N ALA A 139 19.27 -34.75 40.27
CA ALA A 139 20.12 -34.00 41.19
C ALA A 139 19.25 -32.93 41.88
N SER A 140 19.07 -33.07 43.20
CA SER A 140 18.39 -32.09 44.05
C SER A 140 19.28 -30.86 44.20
N ASP A 141 18.94 -29.80 43.48
CA ASP A 141 19.49 -28.47 43.73
C ASP A 141 18.48 -27.65 44.55
N LYS A 142 19.01 -26.96 45.56
CA LYS A 142 18.26 -26.37 46.67
C LYS A 142 17.67 -25.03 46.22
N VAL A 143 16.45 -25.05 45.69
CA VAL A 143 15.71 -23.86 45.24
C VAL A 143 15.51 -22.88 46.42
N PRO A 144 15.98 -21.62 46.32
CA PRO A 144 15.72 -20.60 47.34
C PRO A 144 14.21 -20.31 47.44
N PRO A 145 13.71 -19.87 48.61
CA PRO A 145 12.29 -19.63 48.84
C PRO A 145 11.76 -18.61 47.81
N ALA A 146 10.81 -19.08 46.99
CA ALA A 146 10.14 -18.28 45.97
C ALA A 146 9.48 -17.05 46.62
N GLU A 147 10.00 -15.88 46.28
CA GLU A 147 9.40 -14.59 46.59
C GLU A 147 7.96 -14.59 46.05
N ALA A 148 7.01 -14.23 46.91
CA ALA A 148 5.58 -14.31 46.59
C ALA A 148 5.30 -13.55 45.28
N PRO A 149 4.60 -14.16 44.30
CA PRO A 149 4.35 -13.53 43.01
C PRO A 149 3.60 -12.22 43.22
N GLN A 150 4.27 -11.10 42.90
CA GLN A 150 3.64 -9.80 42.90
C GLN A 150 2.43 -9.83 41.95
N PRO A 151 1.26 -9.28 42.35
CA PRO A 151 0.09 -9.24 41.50
C PRO A 151 0.42 -8.52 40.20
N ALA A 152 0.21 -9.21 39.07
CA ALA A 152 0.51 -8.66 37.76
C ALA A 152 -0.24 -7.33 37.57
N PRO A 153 0.43 -6.27 37.06
CA PRO A 153 -0.22 -5.00 36.81
C PRO A 153 -1.42 -5.19 35.86
N PRO A 154 -2.52 -4.45 36.06
CA PRO A 154 -3.71 -4.57 35.22
C PRO A 154 -3.35 -4.27 33.77
N ALA A 155 -3.85 -5.11 32.85
CA ALA A 155 -3.59 -4.94 31.43
C ALA A 155 -4.08 -3.55 30.95
N PRO A 156 -3.30 -2.83 30.12
CA PRO A 156 -3.69 -1.51 29.66
C PRO A 156 -4.99 -1.59 28.84
N ALA A 157 -5.85 -0.59 29.04
CA ALA A 157 -7.10 -0.47 28.30
C ALA A 157 -6.83 -0.31 26.78
N PRO A 158 -7.67 -0.86 25.90
CA PRO A 158 -7.54 -0.68 24.46
C PRO A 158 -7.72 0.81 24.09
N VAL A 159 -6.84 1.31 23.24
CA VAL A 159 -6.86 2.72 22.76
C VAL A 159 -7.27 2.70 21.28
N PRO A 160 -8.09 3.64 20.80
CA PRO A 160 -8.39 3.76 19.37
C PRO A 160 -7.11 4.02 18.57
N ALA A 161 -6.91 3.27 17.49
CA ALA A 161 -5.78 3.47 16.59
C ALA A 161 -5.84 4.86 15.94
N THR A 162 -4.69 5.49 15.78
CA THR A 162 -4.57 6.58 14.81
C THR A 162 -4.72 6.03 13.38
N PRO A 163 -5.11 6.86 12.38
CA PRO A 163 -5.14 6.45 10.97
C PRO A 163 -3.84 5.77 10.51
N GLN A 164 -2.70 6.40 10.80
CA GLN A 164 -1.37 5.91 10.48
C GLN A 164 -1.11 4.53 11.11
N GLN A 165 -1.48 4.35 12.38
CA GLN A 165 -1.31 3.07 13.08
C GLN A 165 -2.21 1.98 12.48
N ALA A 166 -3.47 2.30 12.16
CA ALA A 166 -4.41 1.35 11.55
C ALA A 166 -3.91 0.87 10.18
N ILE A 167 -3.44 1.79 9.34
CA ILE A 167 -2.87 1.48 8.01
C ILE A 167 -1.60 0.64 8.18
N ARG A 168 -0.68 1.04 9.05
CA ARG A 168 0.58 0.31 9.31
C ARG A 168 0.32 -1.13 9.76
N MET A 169 -0.59 -1.32 10.73
CA MET A 169 -0.95 -2.65 11.23
C MET A 169 -1.51 -3.54 10.12
N LEU A 170 -2.49 -3.03 9.35
CA LEU A 170 -3.08 -3.80 8.26
C LEU A 170 -2.05 -4.11 7.17
N ALA A 171 -1.19 -3.16 6.81
CA ALA A 171 -0.20 -3.34 5.76
C ALA A 171 0.85 -4.40 6.13
N VAL A 172 1.36 -4.38 7.36
CA VAL A 172 2.31 -5.38 7.87
C VAL A 172 1.65 -6.75 7.98
N ASP A 173 0.41 -6.80 8.48
CA ASP A 173 -0.34 -8.06 8.58
C ASP A 173 -0.59 -8.70 7.20
N LEU A 174 -0.97 -7.91 6.19
CA LEU A 174 -1.11 -8.39 4.81
C LEU A 174 0.24 -8.86 4.25
N TYR A 175 1.34 -8.15 4.53
CA TYR A 175 2.67 -8.59 4.10
C TYR A 175 3.06 -9.94 4.70
N GLU A 176 2.91 -10.11 6.01
CA GLU A 176 3.25 -11.36 6.70
C GLU A 176 2.37 -12.52 6.24
N ARG A 177 1.06 -12.30 6.06
CA ARG A 177 0.14 -13.31 5.50
C ARG A 177 0.51 -13.67 4.06
N GLY A 178 0.81 -12.67 3.24
CA GLY A 178 1.27 -12.87 1.87
C GLY A 178 2.57 -13.67 1.81
N ARG A 179 3.56 -13.32 2.64
CA ARG A 179 4.85 -14.02 2.71
C ARG A 179 4.70 -15.47 3.20
N ALA A 180 3.84 -15.71 4.20
CA ALA A 180 3.61 -17.05 4.73
C ALA A 180 2.90 -17.97 3.71
N ALA A 181 2.03 -17.42 2.86
CA ALA A 181 1.33 -18.17 1.82
C ALA A 181 2.09 -18.28 0.49
N ASP A 182 3.17 -17.51 0.32
CA ASP A 182 4.02 -17.52 -0.86
C ASP A 182 4.84 -18.82 -0.94
N LYS A 183 5.05 -19.30 -2.17
CA LYS A 183 5.83 -20.50 -2.48
C LYS A 183 6.89 -20.16 -3.53
N PRO A 184 8.03 -19.57 -3.14
CA PRO A 184 9.02 -19.04 -4.09
C PRO A 184 9.65 -20.11 -4.98
N THR A 185 9.67 -21.37 -4.53
CA THR A 185 10.19 -22.52 -5.28
C THR A 185 9.18 -23.11 -6.27
N LEU A 186 7.91 -22.73 -6.21
CA LEU A 186 6.84 -23.30 -7.02
C LEU A 186 6.40 -22.34 -8.12
N TYR A 187 6.51 -22.77 -9.38
CA TYR A 187 6.02 -21.98 -10.52
C TYR A 187 4.48 -22.03 -10.59
N PRO A 188 3.77 -20.90 -10.82
CA PRO A 188 2.31 -20.85 -10.83
C PRO A 188 1.72 -21.43 -12.13
N SER A 189 1.83 -22.75 -12.31
CA SER A 189 1.27 -23.47 -13.46
C SER A 189 -0.25 -23.67 -13.35
N PRO A 190 -1.01 -23.64 -14.46
CA PRO A 190 -2.45 -23.99 -14.47
C PRO A 190 -2.76 -25.40 -13.95
N SER A 191 -1.78 -26.31 -13.99
CA SER A 191 -1.93 -27.69 -13.51
C SER A 191 -1.84 -27.83 -11.99
N VAL A 192 -1.47 -26.76 -11.27
CA VAL A 192 -1.28 -26.77 -9.81
C VAL A 192 -2.31 -25.86 -9.17
N GLN A 193 -3.08 -26.37 -8.20
CA GLN A 193 -4.14 -25.62 -7.52
C GLN A 193 -3.63 -24.29 -6.92
N TRP A 194 -2.40 -24.30 -6.38
CA TRP A 194 -1.77 -23.09 -5.86
C TRP A 194 -1.60 -22.02 -6.95
N GLY A 195 -1.21 -22.39 -8.18
CA GLY A 195 -1.03 -21.45 -9.28
C GLY A 195 -2.33 -20.78 -9.74
N VAL A 196 -3.46 -21.50 -9.67
CA VAL A 196 -4.77 -21.01 -10.14
C VAL A 196 -5.46 -20.11 -9.11
N VAL A 197 -5.46 -20.51 -7.83
CA VAL A 197 -6.28 -19.84 -6.79
C VAL A 197 -5.42 -19.00 -5.85
N GLU A 198 -4.34 -19.59 -5.33
CA GLU A 198 -3.59 -18.99 -4.22
C GLU A 198 -2.56 -17.97 -4.70
N ALA A 199 -1.83 -18.24 -5.78
CA ALA A 199 -0.78 -17.35 -6.29
C ALA A 199 -1.34 -15.95 -6.66
N PRO A 200 -2.49 -15.81 -7.35
CA PRO A 200 -3.10 -14.49 -7.58
C PRO A 200 -3.49 -13.77 -6.28
N ARG A 201 -3.99 -14.50 -5.27
CA ARG A 201 -4.35 -13.94 -3.96
C ARG A 201 -3.12 -13.48 -3.19
N VAL A 202 -2.05 -14.27 -3.18
CA VAL A 202 -0.75 -13.92 -2.58
C VAL A 202 -0.20 -12.67 -3.24
N ALA A 203 -0.19 -12.63 -4.58
CA ALA A 203 0.25 -11.45 -5.32
C ALA A 203 -0.56 -10.21 -4.93
N ALA A 204 -1.90 -10.30 -4.96
CA ALA A 204 -2.79 -9.20 -4.60
C ALA A 204 -2.59 -8.73 -3.15
N CYS A 205 -2.38 -9.67 -2.22
CA CYS A 205 -2.11 -9.38 -0.81
C CYS A 205 -0.80 -8.60 -0.61
N LEU A 206 0.30 -9.06 -1.23
CA LEU A 206 1.59 -8.37 -1.20
C LEU A 206 1.51 -6.99 -1.86
N HIS A 207 0.79 -6.86 -2.96
CA HIS A 207 0.59 -5.59 -3.63
C HIS A 207 -0.27 -4.61 -2.79
N ALA A 208 -1.36 -5.09 -2.19
CA ALA A 208 -2.17 -4.29 -1.27
C ALA A 208 -1.35 -3.77 -0.08
N SER A 209 -0.46 -4.61 0.47
CA SER A 209 0.50 -4.15 1.48
C SER A 209 1.38 -3.00 0.99
N ALA A 210 2.00 -3.14 -0.19
CA ALA A 210 2.84 -2.09 -0.76
C ALA A 210 2.09 -0.77 -1.01
N VAL A 211 0.84 -0.86 -1.47
CA VAL A 211 -0.06 0.28 -1.71
C VAL A 211 -0.44 0.97 -0.39
N LEU A 212 -0.76 0.20 0.66
CA LEU A 212 -1.09 0.76 1.97
C LEU A 212 0.12 1.44 2.61
N ILE A 213 1.33 0.84 2.54
CA ILE A 213 2.55 1.49 3.03
C ILE A 213 2.79 2.80 2.27
N ASP A 214 2.54 2.82 0.96
CA ASP A 214 2.70 4.04 0.17
C ASP A 214 1.76 5.17 0.62
N SER A 215 0.54 4.82 1.02
CA SER A 215 -0.46 5.78 1.52
C SER A 215 -0.07 6.44 2.85
N LEU A 216 0.91 5.88 3.60
CA LEU A 216 1.41 6.50 4.82
C LEU A 216 2.10 7.84 4.57
N LYS A 217 2.52 8.13 3.33
CA LYS A 217 3.00 9.45 2.89
C LYS A 217 1.98 10.57 3.13
N LEU A 218 0.70 10.23 3.36
CA LEU A 218 -0.32 11.19 3.78
C LEU A 218 0.00 11.83 5.14
N PHE A 219 0.68 11.12 6.06
CA PHE A 219 0.87 11.52 7.45
C PHE A 219 2.28 12.03 7.78
N ASP A 220 3.33 11.42 7.20
CA ASP A 220 4.73 11.69 7.57
C ASP A 220 5.48 12.45 6.47
N ASP A 221 5.50 13.79 6.50
CA ASP A 221 6.33 14.65 5.62
C ASP A 221 6.45 14.20 4.14
N LYS A 222 5.42 13.52 3.62
CA LYS A 222 5.37 12.91 2.27
C LYS A 222 6.39 11.78 2.02
N THR A 223 6.94 11.18 3.07
CA THR A 223 7.91 10.07 3.01
C THR A 223 7.36 8.80 3.67
N VAL A 224 7.90 7.64 3.31
CA VAL A 224 7.56 6.37 3.98
C VAL A 224 8.44 6.24 5.22
N PRO A 225 7.89 5.82 6.37
CA PRO A 225 8.70 5.48 7.54
C PRO A 225 9.85 4.52 7.18
N ALA A 226 11.06 4.84 7.63
CA ALA A 226 12.28 4.13 7.22
C ALA A 226 12.24 2.64 7.53
N ASP A 227 11.56 2.23 8.61
CA ASP A 227 11.40 0.84 9.01
C ASP A 227 10.46 0.04 8.07
N LEU A 228 9.55 0.72 7.37
CA LEU A 228 8.60 0.10 6.44
C LEU A 228 9.09 0.10 5.00
N LEU A 229 10.12 0.89 4.68
CA LEU A 229 10.66 0.98 3.32
C LEU A 229 11.18 -0.37 2.78
N PRO A 230 11.92 -1.20 3.56
CA PRO A 230 12.30 -2.54 3.11
C PRO A 230 11.09 -3.45 2.85
N VAL A 231 10.04 -3.35 3.68
CA VAL A 231 8.81 -4.13 3.55
C VAL A 231 8.07 -3.75 2.28
N GLN A 232 7.90 -2.45 2.03
CA GLN A 232 7.27 -1.95 0.80
C GLN A 232 8.02 -2.43 -0.45
N ALA A 233 9.35 -2.28 -0.47
CA ALA A 233 10.17 -2.68 -1.60
C ALA A 233 10.10 -4.20 -1.85
N ALA A 234 10.16 -5.02 -0.80
CA ALA A 234 10.04 -6.47 -0.89
C ALA A 234 8.67 -6.90 -1.40
N ALA A 235 7.59 -6.34 -0.83
CA ALA A 235 6.21 -6.64 -1.21
C ALA A 235 5.91 -6.24 -2.66
N HIS A 236 6.34 -5.05 -3.07
CA HIS A 236 6.19 -4.55 -4.44
C HIS A 236 6.98 -5.41 -5.44
N ARG A 237 8.26 -5.69 -5.18
CA ARG A 237 9.09 -6.53 -6.06
C ARG A 237 8.49 -7.92 -6.24
N ARG A 238 8.12 -8.57 -5.13
CA ARG A 238 7.61 -9.94 -5.17
C ARG A 238 6.23 -10.04 -5.82
N SER A 239 5.33 -9.10 -5.53
CA SER A 239 4.00 -9.06 -6.16
C SER A 239 4.08 -8.88 -7.68
N ARG A 240 5.00 -8.02 -8.19
CA ARG A 240 5.26 -7.89 -9.63
C ARG A 240 5.84 -9.16 -10.25
N GLN A 241 6.80 -9.79 -9.58
CA GLN A 241 7.38 -11.05 -10.05
C GLN A 241 6.30 -12.13 -10.20
N LEU A 242 5.46 -12.31 -9.17
CA LEU A 242 4.35 -13.26 -9.20
C LEU A 242 3.34 -12.92 -10.29
N ALA A 243 2.95 -11.64 -10.41
CA ALA A 243 2.01 -11.21 -11.45
C ALA A 243 2.52 -11.52 -12.86
N GLN A 244 3.82 -11.33 -13.11
CA GLN A 244 4.44 -11.66 -14.39
C GLN A 244 4.53 -13.18 -14.61
N GLN A 245 4.87 -13.96 -13.59
CA GLN A 245 4.88 -15.41 -13.66
C GLN A 245 3.48 -15.97 -13.97
N ILE A 246 2.44 -15.43 -13.32
CA ILE A 246 1.04 -15.78 -13.57
C ILE A 246 0.63 -15.38 -14.99
N ALA A 247 0.93 -14.15 -15.44
CA ALA A 247 0.62 -13.72 -16.80
C ALA A 247 1.23 -14.66 -17.85
N ASN A 248 2.50 -15.05 -17.67
CA ASN A 248 3.20 -15.96 -18.56
C ASN A 248 2.60 -17.38 -18.52
N ALA A 249 2.35 -17.92 -17.33
CA ALA A 249 1.85 -19.28 -17.16
C ALA A 249 0.44 -19.47 -17.75
N PHE A 250 -0.40 -18.45 -17.65
CA PHE A 250 -1.78 -18.46 -18.15
C PHE A 250 -1.93 -17.79 -19.53
N LYS A 251 -0.83 -17.34 -20.16
CA LYS A 251 -0.81 -16.66 -21.46
C LYS A 251 -1.76 -15.45 -21.51
N MET A 252 -1.85 -14.70 -20.41
CA MET A 252 -2.69 -13.51 -20.30
C MET A 252 -1.93 -12.28 -20.77
N SER A 253 -2.63 -11.33 -21.41
CA SER A 253 -2.05 -10.05 -21.80
C SER A 253 -1.66 -9.17 -20.59
N SER A 254 -2.36 -9.34 -19.46
CA SER A 254 -2.06 -8.69 -18.19
C SER A 254 -2.22 -9.68 -17.04
N GLY A 255 -1.32 -9.58 -16.06
CA GLY A 255 -1.45 -10.31 -14.81
C GLY A 255 -2.57 -9.75 -13.91
N PRO A 256 -2.82 -10.38 -12.75
CA PRO A 256 -3.83 -9.94 -11.78
C PRO A 256 -3.51 -8.59 -11.12
N ILE A 257 -2.28 -8.08 -11.28
CA ILE A 257 -1.85 -6.78 -10.78
C ILE A 257 -1.43 -5.93 -11.97
N PRO A 258 -1.90 -4.68 -12.07
CA PRO A 258 -1.48 -3.78 -13.13
C PRO A 258 0.02 -3.48 -12.99
N MET A 259 0.79 -3.86 -14.01
CA MET A 259 2.25 -3.64 -14.04
C MET A 259 2.63 -2.16 -14.16
N SER A 260 1.67 -1.30 -14.51
CA SER A 260 1.82 0.15 -14.59
C SER A 260 1.84 0.84 -13.23
N TRP A 261 1.33 0.19 -12.17
CA TRP A 261 1.37 0.80 -10.83
C TRP A 261 2.80 0.83 -10.30
N GLN A 262 3.19 1.97 -9.74
CA GLN A 262 4.43 2.18 -9.00
C GLN A 262 4.11 3.00 -7.74
N PRO A 263 4.87 2.83 -6.64
CA PRO A 263 4.77 3.71 -5.47
C PRO A 263 4.93 5.18 -5.89
N VAL A 264 4.02 6.04 -5.44
CA VAL A 264 3.98 7.44 -5.89
C VAL A 264 5.13 8.21 -5.28
N ASP A 265 5.99 8.79 -6.11
CA ASP A 265 6.95 9.78 -5.63
C ASP A 265 6.24 11.12 -5.41
N MET A 266 5.88 11.40 -4.16
CA MET A 266 5.22 12.65 -3.76
C MET A 266 6.09 13.90 -3.92
N MET A 267 7.41 13.74 -4.10
CA MET A 267 8.34 14.85 -4.35
C MET A 267 8.49 15.13 -5.85
N ALA A 268 8.43 14.10 -6.69
CA ALA A 268 8.44 14.27 -8.15
C ALA A 268 7.10 14.77 -8.71
N ALA A 269 5.99 14.59 -7.99
CA ALA A 269 4.66 15.05 -8.37
C ALA A 269 4.44 16.57 -8.26
N VAL A 270 5.50 17.37 -8.32
CA VAL A 270 5.37 18.82 -8.48
C VAL A 270 4.96 19.07 -9.92
N PRO A 271 3.77 19.64 -10.19
CA PRO A 271 3.36 19.94 -11.55
C PRO A 271 4.43 20.85 -12.15
N VAL A 272 5.06 20.38 -13.24
CA VAL A 272 5.92 21.21 -14.06
C VAL A 272 5.04 22.41 -14.43
N PRO A 273 5.43 23.65 -14.04
CA PRO A 273 4.63 24.82 -14.37
C PRO A 273 4.36 24.77 -15.86
N THR A 274 3.08 24.65 -16.25
CA THR A 274 2.72 24.70 -17.67
C THR A 274 3.37 25.97 -18.19
N PRO A 275 4.26 25.88 -19.19
CA PRO A 275 4.95 27.06 -19.70
C PRO A 275 3.86 28.07 -19.99
N VAL A 276 3.95 29.24 -19.34
CA VAL A 276 2.97 30.31 -19.50
C VAL A 276 2.87 30.52 -20.98
N VAL A 277 1.79 30.02 -21.61
CA VAL A 277 1.56 30.24 -23.02
C VAL A 277 1.49 31.76 -23.11
N PRO A 278 2.47 32.43 -23.75
CA PRO A 278 2.52 33.87 -23.75
C PRO A 278 1.16 34.32 -24.25
N ALA A 279 0.47 35.13 -23.44
CA ALA A 279 -0.87 35.59 -23.74
C ALA A 279 -0.88 35.99 -25.22
N PRO A 280 -1.80 35.44 -26.04
CA PRO A 280 -1.81 35.71 -27.47
C PRO A 280 -1.70 37.22 -27.61
N LYS A 281 -0.62 37.70 -28.25
CA LYS A 281 -0.38 39.13 -28.45
C LYS A 281 -1.71 39.69 -28.93
N GLN A 282 -2.37 40.49 -28.09
CA GLN A 282 -3.61 41.13 -28.48
C GLN A 282 -3.27 41.87 -29.77
N MET A 283 -3.75 41.34 -30.89
CA MET A 283 -3.73 42.10 -32.12
C MET A 283 -4.48 43.39 -31.77
N PRO A 284 -3.89 44.56 -32.05
CA PRO A 284 -4.59 45.81 -31.85
C PRO A 284 -5.97 45.68 -32.50
N PRO A 285 -7.05 46.13 -31.83
CA PRO A 285 -8.39 46.00 -32.35
C PRO A 285 -8.39 46.54 -33.79
N PRO A 286 -8.93 45.79 -34.77
CA PRO A 286 -9.03 46.29 -36.14
C PRO A 286 -9.70 47.66 -36.08
N SER A 287 -9.04 48.66 -36.65
CA SER A 287 -9.53 50.03 -36.70
C SER A 287 -11.00 50.00 -37.13
N GLN A 288 -11.90 50.39 -36.23
CA GLN A 288 -13.33 50.44 -36.55
C GLN A 288 -13.49 51.32 -37.80
N PRO A 289 -14.15 50.83 -38.86
CA PRO A 289 -14.57 51.68 -39.96
C PRO A 289 -15.35 52.85 -39.37
N GLN A 290 -14.85 54.06 -39.65
CA GLN A 290 -15.44 55.31 -39.19
C GLN A 290 -16.92 55.32 -39.60
N ALA A 291 -17.81 55.27 -38.61
CA ALA A 291 -19.25 55.25 -38.88
C ALA A 291 -19.63 56.51 -39.66
N PRO A 292 -20.44 56.38 -40.74
CA PRO A 292 -20.92 57.53 -41.47
C PRO A 292 -21.72 58.45 -40.54
N PRO A 293 -21.67 59.77 -40.76
CA PRO A 293 -22.34 60.75 -39.90
C PRO A 293 -23.84 60.44 -39.81
N SER A 294 -24.34 60.35 -38.58
CA SER A 294 -25.75 60.11 -38.31
C SER A 294 -26.63 61.15 -39.02
N PRO A 295 -27.66 60.75 -39.77
CA PRO A 295 -28.62 61.68 -40.33
C PRO A 295 -29.35 62.42 -39.19
N ALA A 296 -29.41 63.74 -39.31
CA ALA A 296 -30.11 64.61 -38.38
C ALA A 296 -31.61 64.30 -38.40
N PHE A 297 -32.12 63.65 -37.34
CA PHE A 297 -33.55 63.46 -37.17
C PHE A 297 -34.16 64.71 -36.52
N PRO A 298 -35.23 65.28 -37.09
CA PRO A 298 -35.95 66.40 -36.50
C PRO A 298 -36.72 65.94 -35.25
N SER A 299 -36.51 66.68 -34.15
CA SER A 299 -37.16 66.48 -32.85
C SER A 299 -38.70 66.50 -32.95
N VAL A 300 -39.34 65.49 -32.37
CA VAL A 300 -40.79 65.43 -32.16
C VAL A 300 -41.16 66.20 -30.88
N PRO A 301 -42.18 67.07 -30.88
CA PRO A 301 -42.57 67.84 -29.71
C PRO A 301 -43.30 66.96 -28.68
N ALA A 302 -42.99 67.20 -27.41
CA ALA A 302 -43.61 66.58 -26.25
C ALA A 302 -45.06 67.09 -26.08
N ASN A 303 -46.02 66.18 -26.09
CA ASN A 303 -47.39 66.48 -25.66
C ASN A 303 -47.48 66.31 -24.14
N GLN A 304 -47.84 67.41 -23.47
CA GLN A 304 -48.28 67.41 -22.09
C GLN A 304 -49.74 66.93 -22.03
N HIS A 305 -50.02 65.99 -21.13
CA HIS A 305 -51.33 65.79 -20.52
C HIS A 305 -51.16 65.26 -19.10
#